data_AF-A0A1Y3AQ33-F1
#
_entry.id   AF-A0A1Y3AQ33-F1
#
_cell.length_a   1.000
_cell.length_b   1.000
_cell.length_c   1.000
_cell.angle_alpha   90.00
_cell.angle_beta   90.00
_cell.angle_gamma   90.00
#
_symmetry.space_group_name_H-M   'P 1'
#
loop_
_entity.id
_entity.type
_entity.pdbx_description
1 polymer ?
#
loop_
_entity_poly.entity_id
_entity_poly.type
_entity_poly.pdbx_seq_one_letter_code
_entity_poly.pdbx_strand_id
1 'polypeptide(L)'
;KKKINSNFTSKKVFLQSSPCIHGKVLSTTKFKSTCNSDYIAALDFAANRTKVDERIDSVCCAHNTWEDCAQKMIVEKCGKESTDRFRSFMDKTFGGIGSIMCPKGIFPATGKVCKQALPPNGTRPKGKISENFLGKYLNSYLSFIITNA
;
A
#
# COMPACT_ATOMS: atom_id res chain seq x y z
N LYS A 1 -14.74 5.12 32.21
CA LYS A 1 -14.75 5.70 30.84
C LYS A 1 -14.30 4.63 29.84
N LYS A 2 -15.22 4.10 29.01
CA LYS A 2 -14.96 3.00 28.05
C LYS A 2 -13.99 3.46 26.94
N LYS A 3 -12.74 2.99 26.98
CA LYS A 3 -11.82 2.96 25.82
C LYS A 3 -11.86 1.54 25.20
N ILE A 4 -12.99 1.19 24.60
CA ILE A 4 -13.09 0.02 23.73
C ILE A 4 -13.88 0.52 22.50
N ASN A 5 -13.40 0.28 21.28
CA ASN A 5 -14.17 0.32 20.00
C ASN A 5 -13.82 1.34 18.88
N SER A 6 -12.62 1.88 18.74
CA SER A 6 -12.27 2.52 17.45
C SER A 6 -11.87 1.47 16.38
N ASN A 7 -10.98 0.52 16.74
CA ASN A 7 -10.50 -0.54 15.83
C ASN A 7 -11.57 -1.58 15.50
N PHE A 8 -12.39 -1.99 16.48
CA PHE A 8 -13.43 -3.01 16.28
C PHE A 8 -14.53 -2.54 15.33
N THR A 9 -14.92 -1.27 15.42
CA THR A 9 -15.90 -0.64 14.53
C THR A 9 -15.37 -0.54 13.11
N SER A 10 -14.09 -0.17 12.95
CA SER A 10 -13.48 0.03 11.63
C SER A 10 -13.29 -1.27 10.87
N LYS A 11 -12.92 -2.35 11.57
CA LYS A 11 -12.88 -3.70 11.00
C LYS A 11 -14.26 -4.14 10.52
N LYS A 12 -15.32 -3.97 11.33
CA LYS A 12 -16.69 -4.33 10.93
C LYS A 12 -17.18 -3.57 9.71
N VAL A 13 -16.91 -2.26 9.64
CA VAL A 13 -17.27 -1.43 8.49
C VAL A 13 -16.51 -1.85 7.23
N PHE A 14 -15.21 -2.14 7.35
CA PHE A 14 -14.42 -2.66 6.22
C PHE A 14 -14.95 -4.01 5.71
N LEU A 15 -15.34 -4.91 6.61
CA LEU A 15 -15.86 -6.23 6.25
C LEU A 15 -17.11 -6.17 5.37
N GLN A 16 -17.87 -5.07 5.38
CA GLN A 16 -19.01 -4.88 4.48
C GLN A 16 -18.59 -4.71 3.02
N SER A 17 -17.45 -4.04 2.77
CA SER A 17 -16.90 -3.83 1.41
C SER A 17 -15.83 -4.86 1.03
N SER A 18 -15.28 -5.57 2.02
CA SER A 18 -14.19 -6.54 1.84
C SER A 18 -14.48 -7.62 0.78
N PRO A 19 -15.70 -8.21 0.65
CA PRO A 19 -15.95 -9.21 -0.37
C PRO A 19 -15.76 -8.69 -1.79
N CYS A 20 -16.23 -7.47 -2.08
CA CYS A 20 -16.01 -6.83 -3.38
C CYS A 20 -14.53 -6.50 -3.58
N ILE A 21 -13.92 -5.82 -2.61
CA ILE A 21 -12.52 -5.37 -2.70
C ILE A 21 -11.60 -6.57 -2.92
N HIS A 22 -11.75 -7.61 -2.10
CA HIS A 22 -10.94 -8.81 -2.24
C HIS A 22 -11.25 -9.54 -3.56
N GLY A 23 -12.52 -9.85 -3.83
CA GLY A 23 -12.91 -10.70 -4.96
C GLY A 23 -12.72 -10.06 -6.35
N LYS A 24 -12.89 -8.74 -6.47
CA LYS A 24 -12.82 -8.01 -7.75
C LYS A 24 -11.55 -7.20 -7.94
N VAL A 25 -10.74 -7.01 -6.89
CA VAL A 25 -9.52 -6.21 -6.95
C VAL A 25 -8.33 -6.99 -6.42
N LEU A 26 -8.23 -7.21 -5.11
CA LEU A 26 -6.99 -7.71 -4.47
C LEU A 26 -6.61 -9.13 -4.94
N SER A 27 -7.59 -9.99 -5.21
CA SER A 27 -7.34 -11.36 -5.68
C SER A 27 -6.94 -11.43 -7.16
N THR A 28 -7.14 -10.35 -7.92
CA THR A 28 -6.98 -10.36 -9.38
C THR A 28 -5.51 -10.35 -9.79
N THR A 29 -5.18 -11.05 -10.88
CA THR A 29 -3.84 -11.03 -11.47
C THR A 29 -3.41 -9.62 -11.82
N LYS A 30 -4.34 -8.77 -12.32
CA LYS A 30 -4.05 -7.38 -12.67
C LYS A 30 -3.55 -6.58 -11.46
N PHE A 31 -4.22 -6.66 -10.31
CA PHE A 31 -3.77 -5.96 -9.11
C PHE A 31 -2.42 -6.47 -8.62
N LYS A 32 -2.22 -7.79 -8.64
CA LYS A 32 -0.96 -8.41 -8.21
C LYS A 32 0.21 -8.05 -9.13
N SER A 33 0.01 -8.07 -10.44
CA SER A 33 1.07 -7.83 -11.44
C SER A 33 1.37 -6.35 -11.68
N THR A 34 0.48 -5.45 -11.27
CA THR A 34 0.68 -4.00 -11.38
C THR A 34 0.96 -3.40 -10.01
N CYS A 35 -0.07 -3.13 -9.21
CA CYS A 35 0.07 -2.45 -7.93
C CYS A 35 1.04 -3.17 -6.98
N ASN A 36 0.85 -4.47 -6.70
CA ASN A 36 1.71 -5.17 -5.74
C ASN A 36 3.12 -5.39 -6.28
N SER A 37 3.27 -5.84 -7.51
CA SER A 37 4.59 -6.07 -8.11
C SER A 37 5.42 -4.79 -8.13
N ASP A 38 4.86 -3.67 -8.57
CA ASP A 38 5.57 -2.38 -8.59
C ASP A 38 5.91 -1.93 -7.17
N TYR A 39 5.01 -2.13 -6.20
CA TYR A 39 5.26 -1.80 -4.80
C TYR A 39 6.42 -2.61 -4.21
N ILE A 40 6.45 -3.92 -4.44
CA ILE A 40 7.51 -4.79 -3.91
C ILE A 40 8.85 -4.43 -4.56
N ALA A 41 8.89 -4.21 -5.87
CA ALA A 41 10.09 -3.77 -6.56
C ALA A 41 10.62 -2.43 -6.01
N ALA A 42 9.73 -1.50 -5.67
CA ALA A 42 10.09 -0.23 -5.05
C ALA A 42 10.65 -0.40 -3.62
N LEU A 43 10.15 -1.37 -2.84
CA LEU A 43 10.71 -1.69 -1.52
C LEU A 43 12.09 -2.33 -1.62
N ASP A 44 12.31 -3.22 -2.59
CA ASP A 44 13.64 -3.77 -2.86
C ASP A 44 14.61 -2.67 -3.29
N PHE A 45 14.14 -1.75 -4.11
CA PHE A 45 14.90 -0.57 -4.52
C PHE A 45 15.27 0.30 -3.31
N ALA A 46 14.30 0.59 -2.43
CA ALA A 46 14.51 1.34 -1.20
C ALA A 46 15.52 0.65 -0.27
N ALA A 47 15.41 -0.68 -0.10
CA ALA A 47 16.31 -1.46 0.76
C ALA A 47 17.78 -1.37 0.30
N ASN A 48 18.02 -1.16 -0.99
CA ASN A 48 19.35 -1.02 -1.57
C ASN A 48 19.89 0.43 -1.56
N ARG A 49 19.09 1.43 -1.17
CA ARG A 49 19.57 2.80 -1.01
C ARG A 49 20.52 2.91 0.18
N THR A 50 21.56 3.72 0.06
CA THR A 50 22.58 3.89 1.11
C THR A 50 22.24 5.03 2.08
N LYS A 51 21.61 6.11 1.59
CA LYS A 51 21.21 7.26 2.40
C LYS A 51 19.81 7.07 2.96
N VAL A 52 19.61 7.51 4.21
CA VAL A 52 18.31 7.43 4.90
C VAL A 52 17.25 8.24 4.18
N ASP A 53 17.57 9.46 3.73
CA ASP A 53 16.61 10.31 3.02
C ASP A 53 16.14 9.65 1.70
N GLU A 54 17.05 9.04 0.94
CA GLU A 54 16.69 8.31 -0.27
C GLU A 54 15.81 7.09 0.02
N ARG A 55 16.02 6.41 1.17
CA ARG A 55 15.15 5.32 1.62
C ARG A 55 13.76 5.82 1.94
N ILE A 56 13.66 6.94 2.67
CA ILE A 56 12.37 7.55 3.05
C ILE A 56 11.62 7.98 1.78
N ASP A 57 12.29 8.68 0.86
CA ASP A 57 11.73 9.08 -0.42
C ASP A 57 11.17 7.85 -1.16
N SER A 58 11.96 6.78 -1.30
CA SER A 58 11.53 5.56 -1.99
C SER A 58 10.34 4.90 -1.31
N VAL A 59 10.36 4.72 0.01
CA VAL A 59 9.26 4.06 0.75
C VAL A 59 7.98 4.89 0.70
N CYS A 60 8.08 6.21 0.89
CA CYS A 60 6.92 7.08 0.86
C CYS A 60 6.31 7.20 -0.54
N CYS A 61 7.15 7.29 -1.56
CA CYS A 61 6.69 7.27 -2.94
C CYS A 61 6.08 5.92 -3.33
N ALA A 62 6.64 4.81 -2.85
CA ALA A 62 6.12 3.48 -3.10
C ALA A 62 4.74 3.33 -2.47
N HIS A 63 4.60 3.75 -1.22
CA HIS A 63 3.35 3.72 -0.48
C HIS A 63 2.25 4.53 -1.17
N ASN A 64 2.51 5.79 -1.50
CA ASN A 64 1.50 6.66 -2.11
C ASN A 64 1.13 6.20 -3.52
N THR A 65 2.09 5.70 -4.30
CA THR A 65 1.82 5.15 -5.64
C THR A 65 0.98 3.87 -5.57
N TRP A 66 1.30 2.96 -4.65
CA TRP A 66 0.52 1.75 -4.43
C TRP A 66 -0.89 2.07 -3.93
N GLU A 67 -1.02 3.03 -3.01
CA GLU A 67 -2.31 3.46 -2.49
C GLU A 67 -3.19 4.03 -3.61
N ASP A 68 -2.66 4.92 -4.45
CA ASP A 68 -3.38 5.49 -5.59
C ASP A 68 -3.79 4.41 -6.60
N CYS A 69 -2.91 3.44 -6.88
CA CYS A 69 -3.18 2.29 -7.74
C CYS A 69 -4.36 1.45 -7.21
N ALA A 70 -4.30 1.08 -5.93
CA ALA A 70 -5.35 0.30 -5.25
C ALA A 70 -6.68 1.07 -5.23
N GLN A 71 -6.67 2.34 -4.83
CA GLN A 71 -7.87 3.16 -4.73
C GLN A 71 -8.54 3.36 -6.09
N LYS A 72 -7.76 3.55 -7.16
CA LYS A 72 -8.28 3.65 -8.54
C LYS A 72 -9.00 2.37 -8.97
N MET A 73 -8.42 1.21 -8.68
CA MET A 73 -9.07 -0.07 -9.02
C MET A 73 -10.31 -0.35 -8.16
N ILE A 74 -10.26 -0.01 -6.87
CA ILE A 74 -11.40 -0.20 -5.97
C ILE A 74 -12.56 0.72 -6.35
N VAL A 75 -12.31 2.00 -6.68
CA VAL A 75 -13.40 2.90 -7.07
C VAL A 75 -14.06 2.43 -8.37
N GLU A 76 -13.26 1.95 -9.33
CA GLU A 76 -13.75 1.43 -10.61
C GLU A 76 -14.61 0.17 -10.45
N LYS A 77 -14.23 -0.75 -9.55
CA LYS A 77 -14.89 -2.07 -9.43
C LYS A 77 -15.92 -2.19 -8.30
N CYS A 78 -15.79 -1.37 -7.26
CA CYS A 78 -16.52 -1.49 -6.00
C CYS A 78 -17.10 -0.15 -5.49
N GLY A 79 -16.89 0.94 -6.22
CA GLY A 79 -17.45 2.25 -5.89
C GLY A 79 -16.70 3.01 -4.80
N LYS A 80 -17.02 4.31 -4.70
CA LYS A 80 -16.34 5.27 -3.82
C LYS A 80 -16.43 4.90 -2.33
N GLU A 81 -17.58 4.42 -1.89
CA GLU A 81 -17.78 3.99 -0.49
C GLU A 81 -16.80 2.87 -0.09
N SER A 82 -16.58 1.89 -0.97
CA SER A 82 -15.62 0.81 -0.74
C SER A 82 -14.18 1.35 -0.66
N THR A 83 -13.83 2.33 -1.51
CA THR A 83 -12.52 2.99 -1.46
C THR A 83 -12.32 3.75 -0.15
N ASP A 84 -13.32 4.47 0.34
CA ASP A 84 -13.22 5.24 1.59
C ASP A 84 -13.10 4.32 2.81
N ARG A 85 -13.83 3.19 2.80
CA ARG A 85 -13.70 2.13 3.83
C ARG A 85 -12.32 1.47 3.81
N PHE A 86 -11.79 1.17 2.63
CA PHE A 86 -10.44 0.64 2.47
C PHE A 86 -9.38 1.62 3.02
N ARG A 87 -9.45 2.90 2.62
CA ARG A 87 -8.55 3.94 3.12
C ARG A 87 -8.62 4.08 4.63
N SER A 88 -9.84 4.12 5.20
CA SER A 88 -10.00 4.19 6.65
C SER A 88 -9.46 2.96 7.37
N PHE A 89 -9.61 1.77 6.79
CA PHE A 89 -9.04 0.55 7.35
C PHE A 89 -7.52 0.61 7.37
N MET A 90 -6.89 0.99 6.25
CA MET A 90 -5.42 1.10 6.15
C MET A 90 -4.88 2.15 7.12
N ASP A 91 -5.47 3.35 7.13
CA ASP A 91 -5.07 4.44 8.01
C ASP A 91 -5.12 4.02 9.50
N LYS A 92 -6.22 3.40 9.93
CA LYS A 92 -6.36 2.95 11.32
C LYS A 92 -5.48 1.74 11.66
N THR A 93 -5.26 0.84 10.71
CA THR A 93 -4.37 -0.32 10.91
C THR A 93 -2.94 0.13 11.21
N PHE A 94 -2.50 1.21 10.56
CA PHE A 94 -1.16 1.78 10.76
C PHE A 94 -1.14 2.99 11.69
N GLY A 95 -2.24 3.29 12.41
CA GLY A 95 -2.32 4.42 13.33
C GLY A 95 -2.08 5.79 12.69
N GLY A 96 -2.34 5.94 11.39
CA GLY A 96 -2.09 7.16 10.62
C GLY A 96 -0.63 7.41 10.27
N ILE A 97 0.29 6.48 10.60
CA ILE A 97 1.74 6.73 10.41
C ILE A 97 2.09 6.98 8.94
N GLY A 98 1.38 6.33 8.01
CA GLY A 98 1.60 6.52 6.57
C GLY A 98 1.28 7.95 6.13
N SER A 99 0.17 8.53 6.58
CA SER A 99 -0.21 9.89 6.19
C SER A 99 0.66 10.97 6.87
N ILE A 100 1.17 10.69 8.07
CA ILE A 100 2.08 11.58 8.81
C ILE A 100 3.50 11.56 8.21
N MET A 101 4.06 10.36 7.98
CA MET A 101 5.43 10.20 7.49
C MET A 101 5.56 10.42 5.99
N CYS A 102 4.52 10.06 5.23
CA CYS A 102 4.51 10.12 3.78
C CYS A 102 3.40 11.05 3.25
N PRO A 103 3.39 12.34 3.65
CA PRO A 103 2.33 13.24 3.25
C PRO A 103 2.28 13.39 1.73
N LYS A 104 1.09 13.21 1.13
CA LYS A 104 0.90 13.29 -0.34
C LYS A 104 1.29 14.64 -0.94
N GLY A 105 1.32 15.71 -0.15
CA GLY A 105 1.81 17.02 -0.59
C GLY A 105 3.33 17.07 -0.85
N ILE A 106 4.10 16.21 -0.17
CA ILE A 106 5.57 16.10 -0.32
C ILE A 106 5.93 14.94 -1.27
N PHE A 107 5.22 13.82 -1.14
CA PHE A 107 5.46 12.59 -1.90
C PHE A 107 4.27 12.23 -2.82
N PRO A 108 3.82 13.11 -3.73
CA PRO A 108 2.76 12.75 -4.66
C PRO A 108 3.30 11.72 -5.67
N ALA A 109 2.50 10.70 -6.00
CA ALA A 109 2.90 9.62 -6.91
C ALA A 109 3.40 10.13 -8.28
N THR A 110 2.83 11.25 -8.76
CA THR A 110 3.20 11.90 -10.03
C THR A 110 4.30 12.97 -9.89
N GLY A 111 4.78 13.21 -8.66
CA GLY A 111 5.75 14.24 -8.32
C GLY A 111 7.17 13.94 -8.80
N LYS A 112 7.99 14.98 -8.86
CA LYS A 112 9.40 14.88 -9.29
C LYS A 112 10.22 13.98 -8.35
N VAL A 113 9.99 14.07 -7.04
CA VAL A 113 10.65 13.22 -6.03
C VAL A 113 10.36 11.75 -6.32
N CYS A 114 9.08 11.37 -6.48
CA CYS A 114 8.71 9.99 -6.71
C CYS A 114 9.17 9.43 -8.06
N LYS A 115 9.27 10.26 -9.11
CA LYS A 115 9.87 9.85 -10.38
C LYS A 115 11.34 9.44 -10.27
N GLN A 116 12.06 9.99 -9.30
CA GLN A 116 13.49 9.68 -9.06
C GLN A 116 13.69 8.63 -7.96
N ALA A 117 12.75 8.56 -7.02
CA ALA A 117 12.80 7.68 -5.86
C ALA A 117 12.24 6.29 -6.13
N LEU A 118 11.62 6.04 -7.29
CA LEU A 118 11.06 4.74 -7.67
C LEU A 118 11.83 4.13 -8.85
N PRO A 119 11.88 2.79 -8.93
CA PRO A 119 12.34 2.12 -10.14
C PRO A 119 11.34 2.35 -11.29
N PRO A 120 11.75 2.13 -12.56
CA PRO A 120 10.84 2.17 -13.69
C PRO A 120 9.63 1.24 -13.49
N ASN A 121 8.44 1.65 -13.93
CA ASN A 121 7.24 0.82 -13.87
C ASN A 121 7.46 -0.54 -14.55
N GLY A 122 6.93 -1.62 -13.97
CA GLY A 122 7.13 -2.98 -14.47
C GLY A 122 8.50 -3.58 -14.14
N THR A 123 9.32 -2.90 -13.33
CA THR A 123 10.52 -3.50 -12.74
C THR A 123 10.12 -4.73 -11.93
N ARG A 124 10.75 -5.87 -12.22
CA ARG A 124 10.48 -7.11 -11.48
C ARG A 124 11.03 -7.01 -10.05
N PRO A 125 10.23 -7.37 -9.04
CA PRO A 125 10.70 -7.57 -7.68
C PRO A 125 11.92 -8.50 -7.62
N LYS A 126 12.82 -8.23 -6.69
CA LYS A 126 13.98 -9.08 -6.40
C LYS A 126 13.70 -9.87 -5.13
N GLY A 127 13.80 -11.19 -5.21
CA GLY A 127 13.59 -12.06 -4.04
C GLY A 127 12.12 -12.22 -3.66
N LYS A 128 11.86 -12.94 -2.57
CA LYS A 128 10.50 -13.06 -1.99
C LYS A 128 10.21 -11.84 -1.12
N ILE A 129 8.94 -11.41 -1.03
CA ILE A 129 8.47 -10.36 -0.09
C ILE A 129 9.07 -10.56 1.32
N SER A 130 9.34 -11.80 1.74
CA SER A 130 9.89 -12.13 3.06
C SER A 130 11.39 -11.90 3.27
N GLU A 131 12.15 -11.45 2.28
CA GLU A 131 13.63 -11.44 2.37
C GLU A 131 14.23 -10.16 2.95
N ASN A 132 13.51 -9.02 2.91
CA ASN A 132 13.93 -7.76 3.56
C ASN A 132 13.00 -7.38 4.74
N PHE A 133 13.47 -6.53 5.67
CA PHE A 133 12.72 -6.18 6.88
C PHE A 133 11.35 -5.56 6.58
N LEU A 134 11.28 -4.66 5.59
CA LEU A 134 10.04 -4.00 5.19
C LEU A 134 9.04 -5.01 4.65
N GLY A 135 9.49 -5.94 3.80
CA GLY A 135 8.65 -6.97 3.25
C GLY A 135 8.22 -8.02 4.29
N LYS A 136 9.05 -8.37 5.28
CA LYS A 136 8.64 -9.18 6.44
C LYS A 136 7.53 -8.50 7.24
N TYR A 137 7.68 -7.21 7.52
CA TYR A 137 6.67 -6.42 8.23
C TYR A 137 5.36 -6.40 7.45
N LEU A 138 5.39 -6.11 6.15
CA LEU A 138 4.21 -6.10 5.30
C LEU A 138 3.53 -7.47 5.22
N ASN A 139 4.30 -8.56 5.07
CA ASN A 139 3.73 -9.90 5.03
C ASN A 139 3.04 -10.28 6.35
N SER A 140 3.55 -9.82 7.50
CA SER A 140 2.94 -10.13 8.80
C SER A 140 1.55 -9.49 9.00
N TYR A 141 1.32 -8.29 8.45
CA TYR A 141 0.06 -7.56 8.64
C TYR A 141 -0.86 -7.58 7.40
N LEU A 142 -0.29 -7.72 6.19
CA LEU A 142 -0.97 -7.49 4.92
C LEU A 142 -0.83 -8.65 3.93
N SER A 143 -0.53 -9.87 4.37
CA SER A 143 -0.44 -11.04 3.48
C SER A 143 -1.71 -11.32 2.67
N PHE A 144 -2.87 -10.79 3.08
CA PHE A 144 -4.12 -10.90 2.31
C PHE A 144 -4.30 -9.79 1.25
N ILE A 145 -3.45 -8.76 1.27
CA ILE A 145 -3.48 -7.62 0.34
C ILE A 145 -2.25 -7.66 -0.58
N ILE A 146 -1.06 -7.77 0.02
CA ILE A 146 0.23 -7.70 -0.65
C ILE A 146 0.75 -9.13 -0.83
N THR A 147 0.37 -9.72 -1.96
CA THR A 147 0.88 -11.01 -2.41
C THR A 147 1.52 -10.86 -3.78
N ASN A 148 2.49 -11.74 -4.06
CA ASN A 148 3.01 -11.91 -5.41
C ASN A 148 1.88 -12.38 -6.36
N ALA A 149 2.05 -12.04 -7.64
CA ALA A 149 1.25 -12.60 -8.73
C ALA A 149 1.54 -14.08 -8.89
#